data_AF-A0A091R1C7-F1
#
_entry.id   AF-A0A091R1C7-F1
#
_cell.length_a   1.000
_cell.length_b   1.000
_cell.length_c   1.000
_cell.angle_alpha   90.00
_cell.angle_beta   90.00
_cell.angle_gamma   90.00
#
_symmetry.space_group_name_H-M   'P 1'
#
loop_
_entity.id
_entity.type
_entity.pdbx_description
1 polymer ?
#
loop_
_entity_poly.entity_id
_entity_poly.type
_entity_poly.pdbx_seq_one_letter_code
_entity_poly.pdbx_strand_id
1 'polypeptide(L)'
;LTAKIQGMKNAVPKNDKKRRKQLADEVAKLEAELEQKHKEELKQLKEASPEQSKVDSIADGVANLELEGVEQQIQHPRITKAQKRREKKAALEKEREERIAEAEIENLTGARHLESQKLASLLAARSLEIKQIPSDGHCMYRAIEDQLKDRQNSWTVATLRNQTAKYMQSHFDDFLPFLTNPSTGEMYSR
;
A
#
# COMPACT_ATOMS: atom_id res chain seq x y z
N LEU A 1 -10.53 22.95 -4.11
CA LEU A 1 -10.99 23.35 -5.47
C LEU A 1 -11.53 22.16 -6.28
N THR A 2 -10.80 21.05 -6.33
CA THR A 2 -11.15 19.82 -7.08
C THR A 2 -12.54 19.26 -6.78
N ALA A 3 -12.92 19.13 -5.50
CA ALA A 3 -14.27 18.67 -5.10
C ALA A 3 -15.40 19.61 -5.58
N LYS A 4 -15.16 20.93 -5.57
CA LYS A 4 -16.10 21.95 -6.04
C LYS A 4 -16.27 21.89 -7.56
N ILE A 5 -15.17 21.76 -8.30
CA ILE A 5 -15.17 21.59 -9.77
C ILE A 5 -15.93 20.31 -10.17
N GLN A 6 -15.73 19.22 -9.43
CA GLN A 6 -16.42 17.96 -9.69
C GLN A 6 -17.93 18.04 -9.43
N GLY A 7 -18.34 18.73 -8.35
CA GLY A 7 -19.74 19.03 -8.09
C GLY A 7 -20.40 19.84 -9.20
N MET A 8 -19.73 20.89 -9.68
CA MET A 8 -20.22 21.72 -10.79
C MET A 8 -20.35 20.90 -12.09
N LYS A 9 -19.36 20.07 -12.41
CA LYS A 9 -19.38 19.21 -13.61
C LYS A 9 -20.52 18.20 -13.58
N ASN A 10 -20.88 17.69 -12.41
CA ASN A 10 -21.99 16.75 -12.24
C ASN A 10 -23.37 17.44 -12.34
N ALA A 11 -23.46 18.73 -11.99
CA ALA A 11 -24.70 19.50 -12.07
C ALA A 11 -25.10 19.90 -13.51
N VAL A 12 -24.18 19.80 -14.47
CA VAL A 12 -24.43 20.16 -15.88
C VAL A 12 -24.60 18.90 -16.75
N PRO A 13 -25.80 18.66 -17.31
CA PRO A 13 -26.06 17.52 -18.19
C PRO A 13 -25.12 17.48 -19.41
N LYS A 14 -24.76 16.27 -19.85
CA LYS A 14 -23.76 16.09 -20.91
C LYS A 14 -24.14 16.69 -22.27
N ASN A 15 -25.44 16.85 -22.52
CA ASN A 15 -25.99 17.35 -23.79
C ASN A 15 -26.10 18.88 -23.88
N ASP A 16 -25.90 19.63 -22.79
CA ASP A 16 -26.02 21.09 -22.80
C ASP A 16 -24.66 21.77 -23.06
N LYS A 17 -24.36 21.99 -24.34
CA LYS A 17 -23.09 22.56 -24.83
C LYS A 17 -22.87 23.99 -24.32
N LYS A 18 -23.94 24.78 -24.14
CA LYS A 18 -23.84 26.18 -23.73
C LYS A 18 -23.46 26.28 -22.25
N ARG A 19 -24.13 25.50 -21.39
CA ARG A 19 -23.82 25.46 -19.94
C ARG A 19 -22.45 24.85 -19.66
N ARG A 20 -21.99 23.87 -20.46
CA ARG A 20 -20.62 23.33 -20.35
C ARG A 20 -19.54 24.35 -20.67
N LYS A 21 -19.76 25.20 -21.68
CA LYS A 21 -18.81 26.28 -22.00
C LYS A 21 -18.72 27.28 -20.85
N GLN A 22 -19.86 27.72 -20.32
CA GLN A 22 -19.92 28.61 -19.16
C GLN A 22 -19.23 28.01 -17.93
N LEU A 23 -19.44 26.72 -17.68
CA LEU A 23 -18.77 26.01 -16.59
C LEU A 23 -17.25 25.93 -16.79
N ALA A 24 -16.77 25.71 -18.02
CA ALA A 24 -15.34 25.70 -18.30
C ALA A 24 -14.71 27.07 -18.06
N ASP A 25 -15.38 28.14 -18.47
CA ASP A 25 -14.94 29.52 -18.25
C ASP A 25 -14.91 29.86 -16.74
N GLU A 26 -15.91 29.39 -15.99
CA GLU A 26 -15.99 29.59 -14.53
C GLU A 26 -14.90 28.80 -13.78
N VAL A 27 -14.61 27.57 -14.20
CA VAL A 27 -13.50 26.77 -13.64
C VAL A 27 -12.16 27.45 -13.90
N ALA A 28 -11.91 27.92 -15.12
CA ALA A 28 -10.68 28.62 -15.46
C ALA A 28 -10.50 29.90 -14.64
N LYS A 29 -11.58 30.65 -14.40
CA LYS A 29 -11.57 31.84 -13.54
C LYS A 29 -11.21 31.50 -12.09
N LEU A 30 -11.84 30.47 -11.52
CA LEU A 30 -11.57 30.03 -10.14
C LEU A 30 -10.13 29.52 -9.97
N GLU A 31 -9.57 28.86 -10.98
CA GLU A 31 -8.17 28.42 -10.96
C GLU A 31 -7.20 29.61 -11.00
N ALA A 32 -7.46 30.61 -11.85
CA ALA A 32 -6.62 31.82 -11.94
C ALA A 32 -6.65 32.66 -10.65
N GLU A 33 -7.83 32.83 -10.04
CA GLU A 33 -7.97 33.56 -8.78
C GLU A 33 -7.21 32.88 -7.63
N LEU A 34 -7.23 31.55 -7.60
CA LEU A 34 -6.54 30.77 -6.56
C LEU A 34 -5.02 30.87 -6.75
N GLU A 35 -4.52 30.76 -7.98
CA GLU A 35 -3.10 30.94 -8.30
C GLU A 35 -2.60 32.35 -7.93
N GLN A 36 -3.41 33.37 -8.21
CA GLN A 36 -3.09 34.74 -7.84
C GLN A 36 -3.01 34.90 -6.31
N LYS A 37 -3.97 34.35 -5.56
CA LYS A 37 -3.94 34.38 -4.09
C LYS A 37 -2.70 33.67 -3.53
N HIS A 38 -2.38 32.48 -4.03
CA HIS A 38 -1.16 31.78 -3.61
C HIS A 38 0.11 32.60 -3.89
N LYS A 39 0.17 33.27 -5.04
CA LYS A 39 1.31 34.14 -5.38
C LYS A 39 1.41 35.36 -4.46
N GLU A 40 0.29 35.94 -4.06
CA GLU A 40 0.23 37.05 -3.11
C GLU A 40 0.59 36.59 -1.69
N GLU A 41 0.06 35.46 -1.23
CA GLU A 41 0.41 34.85 0.06
C GLU A 41 1.90 34.52 0.16
N LEU A 42 2.51 33.97 -0.91
CA LEU A 42 3.96 33.72 -0.97
C LEU A 42 4.80 35.00 -0.91
N LYS A 43 4.32 36.10 -1.50
CA LYS A 43 4.99 37.40 -1.40
C LYS A 43 4.87 37.97 0.01
N GLN A 44 3.67 37.93 0.59
CA GLN A 44 3.44 38.36 1.96
C GLN A 44 4.25 37.55 2.97
N LEU A 45 4.40 36.24 2.77
CA LEU A 45 5.22 35.39 3.64
C LEU A 45 6.71 35.76 3.55
N LYS A 46 7.20 36.11 2.36
CA LYS A 46 8.57 36.62 2.16
C LYS A 46 8.78 38.00 2.79
N GLU A 47 7.75 38.84 2.79
CA GLU A 47 7.80 40.20 3.35
C GLU A 47 7.58 40.23 4.88
N ALA A 48 6.79 39.29 5.43
CA ALA A 48 6.45 39.20 6.85
C ALA A 48 7.49 38.44 7.70
N SER A 49 8.55 37.90 7.09
CA SER A 49 9.66 37.23 7.80
C SER A 49 11.00 37.84 7.40
N PRO A 50 11.44 38.95 8.03
CA PRO A 50 12.77 39.53 7.82
C PRO A 50 13.91 38.75 8.51
N GLU A 51 13.60 37.67 9.24
CA GLU A 51 14.60 36.89 9.99
C GLU A 51 14.73 35.47 9.45
N GLN A 52 15.48 35.34 8.36
CA GLN A 52 16.16 34.08 8.00
C GLN A 52 17.57 34.35 7.46
N SER A 53 18.25 35.34 8.04
CA SER A 53 19.62 35.77 7.71
C SER A 53 20.74 34.83 8.22
N LYS A 54 20.47 33.54 8.44
CA LYS A 54 21.49 32.58 8.95
C LYS A 54 21.61 31.25 8.20
N VAL A 55 20.85 31.03 7.14
CA VAL A 55 21.02 29.81 6.30
C VAL A 55 21.69 30.12 4.95
N ASP A 56 21.76 31.39 4.55
CA ASP A 56 22.43 31.82 3.31
C ASP A 56 23.97 31.88 3.41
N SER A 57 24.54 31.87 4.61
CA SER A 57 26.00 32.00 4.79
C SER A 57 26.80 30.74 4.41
N ILE A 58 26.14 29.59 4.17
CA ILE A 58 26.82 28.38 3.66
C ILE A 58 26.79 28.34 2.12
N ALA A 59 25.85 29.05 1.49
CA ALA A 59 25.74 29.10 0.03
C ALA A 59 26.66 30.16 -0.62
N ASP A 60 27.00 31.23 0.11
CA ASP A 60 27.88 32.31 -0.40
C ASP A 60 29.36 31.92 -0.53
N GLY A 61 29.80 30.84 0.12
CA GLY A 61 31.19 30.39 0.05
C GLY A 61 31.62 29.79 -1.29
N VAL A 62 30.67 29.48 -2.18
CA VAL A 62 30.94 28.86 -3.50
C VAL A 62 30.81 29.89 -4.64
N ALA A 63 30.32 31.10 -4.36
CA ALA A 63 30.04 32.11 -5.38
C ALA A 63 31.24 33.01 -5.73
N ASN A 64 32.35 32.97 -4.98
CA ASN A 64 33.42 33.97 -5.10
C ASN A 64 34.59 33.58 -6.03
N LEU A 65 34.31 32.85 -7.11
CA LEU A 65 35.27 32.61 -8.20
C LEU A 65 34.72 33.22 -9.50
N GLU A 66 34.75 34.55 -9.55
CA GLU A 66 34.59 35.31 -10.79
C GLU A 66 35.85 35.19 -11.65
N LEU A 67 35.74 34.55 -12.82
CA LEU A 67 36.62 34.81 -13.97
C LEU A 67 35.72 34.93 -15.22
N GLU A 68 35.39 36.19 -15.50
CA GLU A 68 35.08 36.86 -16.76
C GLU A 68 34.78 36.01 -18.02
N GLY A 69 33.61 36.29 -18.61
CA GLY A 69 33.41 36.24 -20.06
C GLY A 69 32.37 35.23 -20.57
N VAL A 70 31.44 35.75 -21.38
CA VAL A 70 30.51 35.07 -22.31
C VAL A 70 29.07 34.89 -21.80
N GLU A 71 28.19 35.71 -22.39
CA GLU A 71 26.74 35.59 -22.44
C GLU A 71 26.28 34.14 -22.67
N GLN A 72 25.68 33.50 -21.67
CA GLN A 72 25.09 32.16 -21.82
C GLN A 72 23.67 32.11 -21.24
N GLN A 73 22.74 32.09 -22.20
CA GLN A 73 21.37 31.57 -22.17
C GLN A 73 21.04 30.69 -20.95
N ILE A 74 20.02 31.10 -20.20
CA ILE A 74 19.39 30.31 -19.13
C ILE A 74 18.76 29.05 -19.75
N GLN A 75 19.53 27.97 -19.82
CA GLN A 75 19.03 26.65 -20.21
C GLN A 75 18.36 26.01 -18.99
N HIS A 76 17.04 25.89 -19.01
CA HIS A 76 16.33 24.98 -18.11
C HIS A 76 16.96 23.58 -18.21
N PRO A 77 17.37 22.95 -17.09
CA PRO A 77 18.00 21.65 -17.13
C PRO A 77 17.02 20.66 -17.76
N ARG A 78 17.35 20.17 -18.96
CA ARG A 78 16.55 19.17 -19.68
C ARG A 78 16.56 17.89 -18.87
N ILE A 79 15.43 17.59 -18.21
CA ILE A 79 15.21 16.33 -17.50
C ILE A 79 15.58 15.19 -18.45
N THR A 80 16.55 14.38 -18.03
CA THR A 80 17.05 13.30 -18.86
C THR A 80 15.98 12.23 -19.03
N LYS A 81 15.98 11.51 -20.16
CA LYS A 81 15.08 10.37 -20.38
C LYS A 81 15.19 9.32 -19.28
N ALA A 82 16.37 9.18 -18.65
CA ALA A 82 16.59 8.30 -17.50
C ALA A 82 15.88 8.78 -16.23
N GLN A 83 15.93 10.08 -15.95
CA GLN A 83 15.25 10.68 -14.81
C GLN A 83 13.73 10.58 -14.94
N LYS A 84 13.17 10.86 -16.14
CA LYS A 84 11.74 10.65 -16.43
C LYS A 84 11.28 9.19 -16.28
N ARG A 85 12.15 8.21 -16.59
CA ARG A 85 11.86 6.78 -16.36
C ARG A 85 11.85 6.41 -14.87
N ARG A 86 12.77 6.97 -14.08
CA ARG A 86 12.82 6.76 -12.62
C ARG A 86 11.60 7.38 -11.93
N GLU A 87 11.25 8.60 -12.30
CA GLU A 87 10.06 9.30 -11.79
C GLU A 87 8.77 8.54 -12.14
N LYS A 88 8.64 8.03 -13.37
CA LYS A 88 7.49 7.20 -13.75
C LYS A 88 7.41 5.90 -12.95
N LYS A 89 8.55 5.26 -12.67
CA LYS A 89 8.59 4.05 -11.83
C LYS A 89 8.20 4.37 -10.39
N ALA A 90 8.77 5.43 -9.82
CA ALA A 90 8.47 5.87 -8.45
C ALA A 90 6.99 6.27 -8.29
N ALA A 91 6.41 6.95 -9.28
CA ALA A 91 5.00 7.31 -9.27
C ALA A 91 4.08 6.07 -9.29
N LEU A 92 4.44 5.05 -10.07
CA LEU A 92 3.64 3.82 -10.20
C LEU A 92 3.77 2.91 -8.97
N GLU A 93 4.94 2.89 -8.33
CA GLU A 93 5.17 2.22 -7.05
C GLU A 93 4.40 2.91 -5.92
N LYS A 94 4.43 4.25 -5.88
CA LYS A 94 3.64 5.05 -4.93
C LYS A 94 2.13 4.84 -5.11
N GLU A 95 1.62 4.86 -6.35
CA GLU A 95 0.19 4.57 -6.62
C GLU A 95 -0.19 3.15 -6.17
N ARG A 96 0.72 2.18 -6.34
CA ARG A 96 0.50 0.80 -5.88
C ARG A 96 0.46 0.73 -4.35
N GLU A 97 1.36 1.41 -3.67
CA GLU A 97 1.40 1.50 -2.21
C GLU A 97 0.15 2.21 -1.66
N GLU A 98 -0.28 3.31 -2.28
CA GLU A 98 -1.51 4.02 -1.90
C GLU A 98 -2.74 3.12 -2.05
N ARG A 99 -2.86 2.36 -3.16
CA ARG A 99 -3.96 1.40 -3.35
C ARG A 99 -3.95 0.26 -2.32
N ILE A 100 -2.76 -0.18 -1.90
CA ILE A 100 -2.62 -1.19 -0.84
C ILE A 100 -3.05 -0.61 0.50
N ALA A 101 -2.63 0.62 0.82
CA ALA A 101 -3.00 1.30 2.07
C ALA A 101 -4.51 1.55 2.14
N GLU A 102 -5.15 1.99 1.05
CA GLU A 102 -6.60 2.15 0.98
C GLU A 102 -7.34 0.82 1.19
N ALA A 103 -6.88 -0.26 0.54
CA ALA A 103 -7.45 -1.58 0.73
C ALA A 103 -7.24 -2.12 2.17
N GLU A 104 -6.12 -1.78 2.82
CA GLU A 104 -5.89 -2.10 4.22
C GLU A 104 -6.85 -1.36 5.14
N ILE A 105 -7.09 -0.06 4.89
CA ILE A 105 -8.06 0.75 5.64
C ILE A 105 -9.47 0.19 5.49
N GLU A 106 -9.89 -0.18 4.28
CA GLU A 106 -11.19 -0.85 4.07
C GLU A 106 -11.26 -2.18 4.81
N ASN A 107 -10.18 -2.97 4.78
CA ASN A 107 -10.10 -4.25 5.48
C ASN A 107 -10.16 -4.10 7.00
N LEU A 108 -9.77 -2.96 7.61
CA LEU A 108 -9.89 -2.75 9.06
C LEU A 108 -11.34 -2.87 9.55
N THR A 109 -12.31 -2.50 8.73
CA THR A 109 -13.73 -2.61 9.06
C THR A 109 -14.37 -3.93 8.62
N GLY A 110 -13.61 -4.75 7.88
CA GLY A 110 -14.08 -6.03 7.36
C GLY A 110 -14.35 -7.04 8.46
N ALA A 111 -15.37 -7.89 8.25
CA ALA A 111 -15.73 -8.95 9.19
C ALA A 111 -14.54 -9.84 9.59
N ARG A 112 -13.64 -10.14 8.64
CA ARG A 112 -12.42 -10.91 8.86
C ARG A 112 -11.46 -10.25 9.85
N HIS A 113 -11.30 -8.93 9.76
CA HIS A 113 -10.40 -8.20 10.66
C HIS A 113 -10.99 -8.13 12.07
N LEU A 114 -12.29 -7.88 12.18
CA LEU A 114 -13.00 -7.92 13.47
C LEU A 114 -12.92 -9.31 14.12
N GLU A 115 -13.11 -10.38 13.35
CA GLU A 115 -12.93 -11.76 13.82
C GLU A 115 -11.50 -12.03 14.29
N SER A 116 -10.50 -11.61 13.50
CA SER A 116 -9.08 -11.76 13.84
C SER A 116 -8.71 -11.02 15.13
N GLN A 117 -9.23 -9.79 15.32
CA GLN A 117 -9.03 -9.04 16.56
C GLN A 117 -9.65 -9.73 17.78
N LYS A 118 -10.89 -10.24 17.64
CA LYS A 118 -11.55 -10.99 18.72
C LYS A 118 -10.78 -12.27 19.07
N LEU A 119 -10.27 -12.97 18.06
CA LEU A 119 -9.46 -14.16 18.29
C LEU A 119 -8.13 -13.80 18.96
N ALA A 120 -7.48 -12.72 18.53
CA ALA A 120 -6.24 -12.24 19.13
C ALA A 120 -6.43 -11.83 20.60
N SER A 121 -7.53 -11.17 20.97
CA SER A 121 -7.80 -10.80 22.36
C SER A 121 -8.05 -12.01 23.25
N LEU A 122 -8.77 -13.03 22.76
CA LEU A 122 -8.97 -14.30 23.47
C LEU A 122 -7.66 -15.06 23.69
N LEU A 123 -6.75 -15.04 22.71
CA LEU A 123 -5.44 -15.69 22.81
C LEU A 123 -4.50 -14.93 23.73
N ALA A 124 -4.48 -13.59 23.67
CA ALA A 124 -3.66 -12.75 24.54
C ALA A 124 -3.97 -12.97 26.03
N ALA A 125 -5.26 -13.17 26.38
CA ALA A 125 -5.67 -13.52 27.74
C ALA A 125 -5.08 -14.86 28.24
N ARG A 126 -4.62 -15.72 27.32
CA ARG A 126 -3.96 -17.00 27.58
C ARG A 126 -2.44 -16.95 27.35
N SER A 127 -1.88 -15.76 27.14
CA SER A 127 -0.47 -15.57 26.74
C SER A 127 -0.10 -16.30 25.44
N LEU A 128 -1.04 -16.36 24.49
CA LEU A 128 -0.86 -16.95 23.17
C LEU A 128 -1.03 -15.88 22.08
N GLU A 129 -0.42 -16.13 20.92
CA GLU A 129 -0.56 -15.29 19.73
C GLU A 129 -0.76 -16.13 18.47
N ILE A 130 -1.35 -15.52 17.44
CA ILE A 130 -1.50 -16.14 16.13
C ILE A 130 -0.25 -15.88 15.32
N LYS A 131 0.44 -16.95 14.93
CA LYS A 131 1.48 -16.87 13.92
C LYS A 131 0.91 -17.20 12.54
N GLN A 132 1.18 -16.34 11.57
CA GLN A 132 0.69 -16.56 10.21
C GLN A 132 1.48 -17.66 9.50
N ILE A 133 0.74 -18.65 8.99
CA ILE A 133 1.26 -19.76 8.20
C ILE A 133 0.76 -19.62 6.76
N PRO A 134 1.60 -19.91 5.73
CA PRO A 134 1.16 -19.87 4.35
C PRO A 134 -0.12 -20.68 4.10
N SER A 135 -1.08 -20.10 3.39
CA SER A 135 -2.36 -20.71 3.05
C SER A 135 -2.24 -21.67 1.85
N ASP A 136 -1.44 -22.73 2.00
CA ASP A 136 -1.26 -23.79 1.01
C ASP A 136 -1.87 -25.13 1.49
N GLY A 137 -1.85 -26.16 0.64
CA GLY A 137 -2.32 -27.51 1.01
C GLY A 137 -1.47 -28.24 2.06
N HIS A 138 -0.42 -27.60 2.57
CA HIS A 138 0.45 -28.10 3.63
C HIS A 138 0.29 -27.32 4.93
N CYS A 139 -0.61 -26.33 5.00
CA CYS A 139 -0.74 -25.39 6.11
C CYS A 139 -0.85 -26.08 7.48
N MET A 140 -1.61 -27.18 7.57
CA MET A 140 -1.73 -27.97 8.80
C MET A 140 -0.37 -28.52 9.27
N TYR A 141 0.39 -29.14 8.37
CA TYR A 141 1.71 -29.67 8.69
C TYR A 141 2.74 -28.58 8.94
N ARG A 142 2.65 -27.43 8.24
CA ARG A 142 3.50 -26.26 8.49
C ARG A 142 3.25 -25.65 9.87
N ALA A 143 1.99 -25.61 10.33
CA ALA A 143 1.65 -25.16 11.67
C ALA A 143 2.26 -26.07 12.74
N ILE A 144 2.14 -27.40 12.57
CA ILE A 144 2.75 -28.38 13.48
C ILE A 144 4.28 -28.30 13.45
N GLU A 145 4.87 -28.22 12.26
CA GLU A 145 6.32 -28.03 12.08
C GLU A 145 6.80 -26.82 12.89
N ASP A 146 6.09 -25.69 12.79
CA ASP A 146 6.43 -24.48 13.52
C ASP A 146 6.37 -24.65 15.05
N GLN A 147 5.35 -25.35 15.56
CA GLN A 147 5.22 -25.66 16.99
C GLN A 147 6.29 -26.63 17.51
N LEU A 148 6.91 -27.42 16.63
CA LEU A 148 7.91 -28.42 16.99
C LEU A 148 9.37 -27.94 16.83
N LYS A 149 9.60 -26.78 16.19
CA LYS A 149 10.95 -26.23 15.96
C LYS A 149 11.75 -26.02 17.23
N ASP A 150 11.09 -25.69 18.35
CA ASP A 150 11.75 -25.43 19.62
C ASP A 150 12.33 -26.69 20.28
N ARG A 151 12.01 -27.89 19.78
CA ARG A 151 12.36 -29.17 20.41
C ARG A 151 13.60 -29.86 19.81
N GLN A 152 14.58 -29.11 19.27
CA GLN A 152 15.87 -29.60 18.72
C GLN A 152 15.79 -30.64 17.59
N ASN A 153 14.60 -31.03 17.15
CA ASN A 153 14.41 -31.98 16.05
C ASN A 153 14.09 -31.22 14.77
N SER A 154 14.79 -31.53 13.68
CA SER A 154 14.54 -31.00 12.34
C SER A 154 13.31 -31.67 11.73
N TRP A 155 12.13 -31.37 12.27
CA TRP A 155 10.88 -31.77 11.66
C TRP A 155 10.70 -30.98 10.37
N THR A 156 10.38 -31.69 9.30
CA THR A 156 9.96 -31.10 8.03
C THR A 156 8.53 -31.52 7.71
N VAL A 157 7.80 -30.70 6.97
CA VAL A 157 6.49 -31.07 6.40
C VAL A 157 6.52 -32.46 5.75
N ALA A 158 7.57 -32.80 5.01
CA ALA A 158 7.71 -34.10 4.35
C ALA A 158 7.80 -35.25 5.36
N THR A 159 8.63 -35.10 6.39
CA THR A 159 8.77 -36.12 7.46
C THR A 159 7.48 -36.31 8.24
N LEU A 160 6.81 -35.22 8.62
CA LEU A 160 5.55 -35.26 9.35
C LEU A 160 4.45 -35.96 8.55
N ARG A 161 4.33 -35.64 7.25
CA ARG A 161 3.39 -36.31 6.34
C ARG A 161 3.67 -37.81 6.23
N ASN A 162 4.93 -38.19 6.06
CA ASN A 162 5.30 -39.61 5.94
C ASN A 162 4.99 -40.39 7.23
N GLN A 163 5.33 -39.82 8.38
CA GLN A 163 5.06 -40.43 9.68
C GLN A 163 3.57 -40.56 9.94
N THR A 164 2.78 -39.52 9.63
CA THR A 164 1.32 -39.54 9.76
C THR A 164 0.73 -40.64 8.89
N ALA A 165 1.14 -40.74 7.63
CA ALA A 165 0.66 -41.79 6.72
C ALA A 165 0.99 -43.20 7.22
N LYS A 166 2.24 -43.43 7.68
CA LYS A 166 2.65 -44.71 8.25
C LYS A 166 1.83 -45.09 9.48
N TYR A 167 1.59 -44.12 10.37
CA TYR A 167 0.81 -44.34 11.58
C TYR A 167 -0.65 -44.69 11.26
N MET A 168 -1.27 -43.95 10.33
CA MET A 168 -2.64 -44.24 9.90
C MET A 168 -2.77 -45.60 9.23
N GLN A 169 -1.79 -46.02 8.44
CA GLN A 169 -1.78 -47.34 7.81
C GLN A 169 -1.61 -48.47 8.82
N SER A 170 -0.77 -48.30 9.85
CA SER A 170 -0.58 -49.33 10.88
C SER A 170 -1.74 -49.43 11.87
N HIS A 171 -2.58 -48.39 11.96
CA HIS A 171 -3.76 -48.34 12.83
C HIS A 171 -5.04 -48.15 12.01
N PHE A 172 -5.14 -48.82 10.87
CA PHE A 172 -6.20 -48.61 9.89
C PHE A 172 -7.61 -48.65 10.50
N ASP A 173 -7.87 -49.58 11.42
CA ASP A 173 -9.17 -49.74 12.07
C ASP A 173 -9.61 -48.49 12.85
N ASP A 174 -8.67 -47.75 13.43
CA ASP A 174 -8.96 -46.53 14.19
C ASP A 174 -9.30 -45.36 13.27
N PHE A 175 -8.77 -45.36 12.04
CA PHE A 175 -8.95 -44.30 11.07
C PHE A 175 -10.06 -44.56 10.06
N LEU A 176 -10.49 -45.82 9.93
CA LEU A 176 -11.51 -46.24 8.97
C LEU A 176 -12.81 -45.42 9.04
N PRO A 177 -13.37 -45.12 10.23
CA PRO A 177 -14.61 -44.36 10.33
C PRO A 177 -14.49 -42.91 9.85
N PHE A 178 -13.27 -42.37 9.74
CA PHE A 178 -13.02 -41.01 9.27
C PHE A 178 -12.76 -40.93 7.77
N LEU A 179 -12.67 -42.08 7.08
CA LEU A 179 -12.48 -42.15 5.64
C LEU A 179 -13.84 -42.33 4.96
N THR A 180 -14.04 -41.65 3.84
CA THR A 180 -15.25 -41.76 3.02
C THR A 180 -14.89 -42.14 1.59
N ASN A 181 -15.74 -42.95 0.96
CA ASN A 181 -15.60 -43.28 -0.44
C ASN A 181 -15.83 -42.01 -1.29
N PRO A 182 -14.90 -41.63 -2.18
CA PRO A 182 -15.03 -40.41 -2.98
C PRO A 182 -16.26 -40.39 -3.91
N SER A 183 -16.73 -41.56 -4.34
CA SER A 183 -17.83 -41.70 -5.29
C SER A 183 -19.19 -41.82 -4.61
N THR A 184 -19.27 -42.49 -3.46
CA THR A 184 -20.54 -42.73 -2.76
C THR A 184 -20.75 -41.80 -1.56
N GLY A 185 -19.69 -41.18 -1.04
CA GLY A 185 -19.73 -40.37 0.19
C GLY A 185 -19.94 -41.20 1.46
N GLU A 186 -20.09 -42.52 1.34
CA GLU A 186 -20.29 -43.42 2.47
C GLU A 186 -18.98 -43.62 3.24
N MET A 187 -19.09 -43.72 4.56
CA MET A 187 -17.96 -44.07 5.42
C MET A 187 -17.48 -45.48 5.06
N TYR A 188 -16.16 -45.70 5.10
CA TYR A 188 -15.66 -47.05 5.00
C TYR A 188 -16.12 -47.84 6.23
N SER A 189 -16.79 -48.96 5.99
CA SER A 189 -17.05 -49.98 6.99
C SER A 189 -16.21 -51.22 6.68
N ARG A 190 -16.03 -52.09 7.66
CA ARG A 190 -15.58 -53.46 7.42
C ARG A 190 -16.65 -54.24 6.65
#